data_AF-A0A6J8BAY5-F1
#
_entry.id   AF-A0A6J8BAY5-F1
#
_cell.length_a   1.000
_cell.length_b   1.000
_cell.length_c   1.000
_cell.angle_alpha   90.00
_cell.angle_beta   90.00
_cell.angle_gamma   90.00
#
_symmetry.space_group_name_H-M   'P 1'
#
loop_
_entity.id
_entity.type
_entity.pdbx_description
1 polymer ?
#
loop_
_entity_poly.entity_id
_entity_poly.type
_entity_poly.pdbx_seq_one_letter_code
_entity_poly.pdbx_strand_id
1 'polypeptide(L)'
;MKFKPRKSRSMILRKGQITTKFQLKIQGYEIPTIVDNPIKCLGKWFDDTLKDNTSVKTVQTQVVEWLKKVDKSGLPGKFKAWIYQHGLLPRLTWLLMIYEMTATTVEAIERKINSHLRKLLGVPPSFTAIGLYSRSSQLQLPLTSTLEEYKVSKSRLVMTLKDSKDSKISKAGIQTRTGRKCSARTAVDQAESILHHKDIVGNTCTGRQGLGMTHFQQWSKATPKEKSSMVQSEIRTVEEEQRRAKAVELSRQGAWTKWNLPERKITWAELWRMEPFRISFMLRSVYDTLPSPSNLHQWGLIEEPSCKLCGERGTMAHILSGCKVALTQGRYRWRHDKVLKHLAEILDIERRKKRPSKTEAKQIRFVREGDTGHATKSQQHFILDKGSEWNMRADIGKKLVFPECVQTTLRPYIVVWSQSSKMIVAIELTVPWEERCEEAYQRKKEKYTELMTTCREKGWKAWLFPVEVGCRGFPAQSVWRMLQAMGIVGKARKTAVRQLGEAAERSSCWLWHRRDDLSWKPSADE
;
A
#
# COMPACT_ATOMS: atom_id res chain seq x y z
N MET A 1 12.16 -51.62 0.63
CA MET A 1 12.68 -50.75 1.73
C MET A 1 13.19 -51.64 2.85
N LYS A 2 14.41 -51.45 3.35
CA LYS A 2 14.86 -52.12 4.60
C LYS A 2 14.38 -51.29 5.80
N PHE A 3 13.69 -51.93 6.75
CA PHE A 3 13.23 -51.27 7.98
C PHE A 3 14.42 -50.83 8.84
N LYS A 4 14.34 -49.65 9.43
CA LYS A 4 15.38 -49.10 10.33
C LYS A 4 14.77 -48.90 11.72
N PRO A 5 14.89 -49.88 12.65
CA PRO A 5 14.27 -49.83 13.99
C PRO A 5 14.56 -48.53 14.75
N ARG A 6 15.80 -48.02 14.67
CA ARG A 6 16.21 -46.74 15.28
C ARG A 6 15.44 -45.51 14.76
N LYS A 7 14.90 -45.55 13.54
CA LYS A 7 14.11 -44.47 12.92
C LYS A 7 12.60 -44.66 13.12
N SER A 8 12.17 -45.79 13.67
CA SER A 8 10.78 -46.11 13.97
C SER A 8 10.45 -45.77 15.43
N ARG A 9 9.18 -45.57 15.75
CA ARG A 9 8.69 -45.47 17.12
C ARG A 9 7.51 -46.40 17.35
N SER A 10 7.44 -46.95 18.56
CA SER A 10 6.35 -47.79 19.01
C SER A 10 5.46 -47.03 20.00
N MET A 11 4.15 -47.24 19.91
CA MET A 11 3.15 -46.76 20.86
C MET A 11 2.15 -47.89 21.06
N ILE A 12 1.98 -48.34 22.31
CA ILE A 12 1.14 -49.48 22.64
C ILE A 12 -0.01 -49.00 23.52
N LEU A 13 -1.23 -49.26 23.06
CA LEU A 13 -2.47 -48.86 23.73
C LEU A 13 -3.14 -50.10 24.34
N ARG A 14 -3.41 -50.08 25.64
CA ARG A 14 -4.20 -51.10 26.34
C ARG A 14 -5.31 -50.43 27.12
N LYS A 15 -6.57 -50.80 26.85
CA LYS A 15 -7.77 -50.18 27.46
C LYS A 15 -7.76 -48.63 27.36
N GLY A 16 -7.28 -48.09 26.24
CA GLY A 16 -7.20 -46.65 26.00
C GLY A 16 -6.05 -45.92 26.69
N GLN A 17 -5.20 -46.62 27.45
CA GLN A 17 -4.02 -46.05 28.10
C GLN A 17 -2.72 -46.53 27.44
N ILE A 18 -1.72 -45.65 27.40
CA ILE A 18 -0.38 -45.96 26.88
C ILE A 18 0.31 -46.86 27.88
N THR A 19 0.90 -47.95 27.41
CA THR A 19 1.59 -48.93 28.25
C THR A 19 3.00 -49.19 27.72
N THR A 20 4.02 -49.04 28.55
CA THR A 20 5.43 -49.33 28.22
C THR A 20 5.85 -50.76 28.59
N LYS A 21 4.94 -51.57 29.14
CA LYS A 21 5.20 -52.94 29.60
C LYS A 21 5.59 -53.93 28.47
N PHE A 22 5.37 -53.57 27.22
CA PHE A 22 5.65 -54.44 26.08
C PHE A 22 6.67 -53.79 25.16
N GLN A 23 7.65 -54.57 24.70
CA GLN A 23 8.70 -54.11 23.78
C GLN A 23 8.48 -54.73 22.40
N LEU A 24 8.36 -53.87 21.38
CA LEU A 24 8.27 -54.32 19.99
C LEU A 24 9.67 -54.48 19.41
N LYS A 25 9.95 -55.63 18.80
CA LYS A 25 11.22 -55.93 18.12
C LYS A 25 10.98 -56.16 16.63
N ILE A 26 11.84 -55.61 15.79
CA ILE A 26 11.92 -55.91 14.35
C ILE A 26 13.33 -56.40 14.06
N GLN A 27 13.46 -57.60 13.47
CA GLN A 27 14.75 -58.20 13.10
C GLN A 27 15.72 -58.29 14.30
N GLY A 28 15.20 -58.62 15.50
CA GLY A 28 15.98 -58.72 16.72
C GLY A 28 16.29 -57.39 17.43
N TYR A 29 16.08 -56.24 16.78
CA TYR A 29 16.31 -54.92 17.36
C TYR A 29 15.04 -54.34 17.98
N GLU A 30 15.17 -53.76 19.17
CA GLU A 30 14.09 -53.05 19.85
C GLU A 30 13.75 -51.73 19.14
N ILE A 31 12.45 -51.46 19.01
CA ILE A 31 11.93 -50.19 18.50
C ILE A 31 11.73 -49.24 19.70
N PRO A 32 12.41 -48.09 19.74
CA PRO A 32 12.24 -47.11 20.82
C PRO A 32 10.77 -46.69 20.97
N THR A 33 10.31 -46.54 22.21
CA THR A 33 8.96 -46.05 22.49
C THR A 33 8.85 -44.56 22.15
N ILE A 34 7.64 -44.09 21.79
CA ILE A 34 7.38 -42.67 21.57
C ILE A 34 7.43 -41.84 22.86
N VAL A 35 7.22 -42.49 24.01
CA VAL A 35 7.26 -41.87 25.35
C VAL A 35 8.69 -41.46 25.67
N ASP A 36 9.64 -42.38 25.51
CA ASP A 36 11.05 -42.13 25.86
C ASP A 36 11.76 -41.34 24.77
N ASN A 37 11.34 -41.51 23.51
CA ASN A 37 11.99 -40.90 22.37
C ASN A 37 10.96 -40.35 21.37
N PRO A 38 10.45 -39.13 21.58
CA PRO A 38 9.58 -38.46 20.62
C PRO A 38 10.21 -38.40 19.22
N ILE A 39 9.38 -38.48 18.18
CA ILE A 39 9.86 -38.45 16.80
C ILE A 39 9.55 -37.12 16.13
N LYS A 40 10.51 -36.60 15.36
CA LYS A 40 10.33 -35.43 14.51
C LYS A 40 10.18 -35.84 13.05
N CYS A 41 9.08 -35.47 12.42
CA CYS A 41 8.84 -35.69 10.99
C CYS A 41 8.41 -34.38 10.33
N LEU A 42 9.09 -33.99 9.24
CA LEU A 42 8.83 -32.75 8.48
C LEU A 42 8.74 -31.48 9.37
N GLY A 43 9.50 -31.44 10.46
CA GLY A 43 9.50 -30.31 11.39
C GLY A 43 8.46 -30.40 12.52
N LYS A 44 7.51 -31.33 12.45
CA LYS A 44 6.50 -31.61 13.49
C LYS A 44 7.03 -32.64 14.48
N TRP A 45 6.91 -32.36 15.77
CA TRP A 45 7.17 -33.32 16.84
C TRP A 45 5.92 -34.14 17.15
N PHE A 46 6.10 -35.44 17.35
CA PHE A 46 5.09 -36.37 17.81
C PHE A 46 5.56 -36.97 19.14
N ASP A 47 4.82 -36.69 20.20
CA ASP A 47 4.99 -37.25 21.53
C ASP A 47 3.89 -38.28 21.83
N ASP A 48 3.93 -38.85 23.02
CA ASP A 48 2.96 -39.84 23.51
C ASP A 48 1.53 -39.28 23.62
N THR A 49 1.38 -37.97 23.82
CA THR A 49 0.06 -37.33 23.90
C THR A 49 -0.63 -37.24 22.54
N LEU A 50 0.13 -37.33 21.44
CA LEU A 50 -0.32 -37.08 20.06
C LEU A 50 -1.05 -35.74 19.88
N LYS A 51 -0.85 -34.79 20.79
CA LYS A 51 -1.44 -33.46 20.78
C LYS A 51 -0.34 -32.42 20.57
N ASP A 52 -0.70 -31.34 19.90
CA ASP A 52 0.27 -30.29 19.57
C ASP A 52 0.48 -29.27 20.70
N ASN A 53 -0.16 -29.41 21.87
CA ASN A 53 -0.19 -28.39 22.94
C ASN A 53 1.20 -27.94 23.39
N THR A 54 2.10 -28.89 23.67
CA THR A 54 3.48 -28.60 24.10
C THR A 54 4.25 -27.90 22.99
N SER A 55 4.15 -28.43 21.77
CA SER A 55 4.77 -27.83 20.58
C SER A 55 4.29 -26.41 20.34
N VAL A 56 2.99 -26.13 20.49
CA VAL A 56 2.41 -24.80 20.32
C VAL A 56 2.96 -23.80 21.34
N LYS A 57 3.10 -24.18 22.61
CA LYS A 57 3.75 -23.35 23.65
C LYS A 57 5.22 -23.08 23.30
N THR A 58 5.92 -24.09 22.80
CA THR A 58 7.30 -23.96 22.34
C THR A 58 7.40 -22.96 21.17
N VAL A 59 6.51 -23.05 20.18
CA VAL A 59 6.47 -22.09 19.05
C VAL A 59 6.24 -20.67 19.55
N GLN A 60 5.31 -20.44 20.48
CA GLN A 60 5.08 -19.11 21.05
C GLN A 60 6.33 -18.53 21.73
N THR A 61 7.08 -19.37 22.44
CA THR A 61 8.33 -18.99 23.10
C THR A 61 9.41 -18.67 22.06
N GLN A 62 9.58 -19.54 21.06
CA GLN A 62 10.53 -19.35 19.96
C GLN A 62 10.29 -18.07 19.18
N VAL A 63 9.04 -17.71 18.88
CA VAL A 63 8.72 -16.46 18.19
C VAL A 63 9.20 -15.25 18.99
N VAL A 64 8.98 -15.25 20.32
CA VAL A 64 9.45 -14.17 21.19
C VAL A 64 10.98 -14.10 21.19
N GLU A 65 11.66 -15.24 21.25
CA GLU A 65 13.12 -15.29 21.18
C GLU A 65 13.65 -14.79 19.84
N TRP A 66 13.04 -15.17 18.72
CA TRP A 66 13.43 -14.69 17.40
C TRP A 66 13.26 -13.18 17.28
N LEU A 67 12.13 -12.64 17.76
CA LEU A 67 11.89 -11.20 17.79
C LEU A 67 12.91 -10.46 18.66
N LYS A 68 13.26 -11.00 19.83
CA LYS A 68 14.32 -10.45 20.69
C LYS A 68 15.69 -10.48 20.01
N LYS A 69 16.04 -11.56 19.32
CA LYS A 69 17.31 -11.67 18.56
C LYS A 69 17.37 -10.63 17.44
N VAL A 70 16.28 -10.46 16.68
CA VAL A 70 16.21 -9.42 15.65
C VAL A 70 16.31 -8.03 16.26
N ASP A 71 15.66 -7.75 17.39
CA ASP A 71 15.77 -6.44 18.03
C ASP A 71 17.20 -6.13 18.54
N LYS A 72 17.94 -7.15 18.98
CA LYS A 72 19.33 -7.02 19.43
C LYS A 72 20.38 -6.93 18.30
N SER A 73 19.98 -7.04 17.03
CA SER A 73 20.91 -7.07 15.89
C SER A 73 21.65 -5.76 15.57
N GLY A 74 21.38 -4.66 16.27
CA GLY A 74 21.95 -3.33 15.97
C GLY A 74 21.42 -2.67 14.68
N LEU A 75 20.65 -3.40 13.87
CA LEU A 75 20.14 -2.87 12.59
C LEU A 75 19.07 -1.78 12.78
N PRO A 76 18.99 -0.80 11.87
CA PRO A 76 17.85 0.11 11.78
C PRO A 76 16.50 -0.64 11.68
N GLY A 77 15.46 -0.08 12.28
CA GLY A 77 14.15 -0.74 12.41
C GLY A 77 13.53 -1.18 11.08
N LYS A 78 13.74 -0.41 10.00
CA LYS A 78 13.30 -0.75 8.63
C LYS A 78 13.89 -2.08 8.10
N PHE A 79 15.14 -2.39 8.43
CA PHE A 79 15.77 -3.65 8.04
C PHE A 79 15.34 -4.80 8.94
N LYS A 80 15.12 -4.54 10.24
CA LYS A 80 14.54 -5.52 11.16
C LYS A 80 13.12 -5.94 10.73
N ALA A 81 12.29 -4.98 10.29
CA ALA A 81 10.97 -5.25 9.73
C ALA A 81 11.05 -6.11 8.44
N TRP A 82 12.07 -5.89 7.61
CA TRP A 82 12.33 -6.71 6.42
C TRP A 82 12.70 -8.15 6.80
N ILE A 83 13.59 -8.33 7.79
CA ILE A 83 13.98 -9.66 8.31
C ILE A 83 12.76 -10.38 8.88
N TYR A 84 11.87 -9.66 9.56
CA TYR A 84 10.61 -10.25 9.98
C TYR A 84 9.80 -10.75 8.79
N GLN A 85 9.54 -9.91 7.79
CA GLN A 85 8.67 -10.23 6.66
C GLN A 85 9.20 -11.40 5.81
N HIS A 86 10.51 -11.44 5.55
CA HIS A 86 11.10 -12.39 4.60
C HIS A 86 11.88 -13.53 5.26
N GLY A 87 12.23 -13.40 6.53
CA GLY A 87 12.93 -14.43 7.30
C GLY A 87 12.03 -15.11 8.33
N LEU A 88 11.49 -14.34 9.28
CA LEU A 88 10.73 -14.92 10.40
C LEU A 88 9.34 -15.39 10.01
N LEU A 89 8.61 -14.62 9.20
CA LEU A 89 7.25 -14.93 8.82
C LEU A 89 7.17 -16.25 8.01
N PRO A 90 7.97 -16.49 6.96
CA PRO A 90 7.94 -17.78 6.25
C PRO A 90 8.27 -18.98 7.16
N ARG A 91 9.25 -18.81 8.07
CA ARG A 91 9.61 -19.82 9.07
C ARG A 91 8.43 -20.11 10.01
N LEU A 92 7.74 -19.08 10.46
CA LEU A 92 6.56 -19.21 11.31
C LEU A 92 5.39 -19.85 10.55
N THR A 93 5.13 -19.42 9.31
CA THR A 93 4.04 -19.95 8.48
C THR A 93 4.14 -21.47 8.28
N TRP A 94 5.35 -22.03 8.14
CA TRP A 94 5.54 -23.48 8.12
C TRP A 94 5.02 -24.15 9.40
N LEU A 95 5.39 -23.61 10.58
CA LEU A 95 4.96 -24.14 11.88
C LEU A 95 3.45 -24.01 12.08
N LEU A 96 2.88 -22.87 11.67
CA LEU A 96 1.45 -22.59 11.69
C LEU A 96 0.65 -23.57 10.82
N MET A 97 1.23 -24.02 9.70
CA MET A 97 0.61 -24.98 8.80
C MET A 97 0.59 -26.40 9.40
N ILE A 98 1.72 -26.89 9.93
CA ILE A 98 1.88 -28.28 10.40
C ILE A 98 1.22 -28.56 11.76
N TYR A 99 1.21 -27.58 12.66
CA TYR A 99 0.62 -27.75 14.00
C TYR A 99 -0.87 -27.40 14.00
N GLU A 100 -1.65 -28.12 14.78
CA GLU A 100 -3.06 -27.86 15.06
C GLU A 100 -3.20 -26.67 16.02
N MET A 101 -2.94 -25.47 15.50
CA MET A 101 -3.09 -24.22 16.25
C MET A 101 -4.51 -23.68 16.11
N THR A 102 -4.98 -22.98 17.13
CA THR A 102 -6.25 -22.25 17.06
C THR A 102 -6.02 -20.81 16.61
N ALA A 103 -7.01 -20.19 15.97
CA ALA A 103 -6.93 -18.79 15.55
C ALA A 103 -6.62 -17.83 16.72
N THR A 104 -7.14 -18.09 17.92
CA THR A 104 -6.89 -17.27 19.11
C THR A 104 -5.44 -17.31 19.56
N THR A 105 -4.78 -18.48 19.47
CA THR A 105 -3.34 -18.62 19.72
C THR A 105 -2.54 -17.80 18.71
N VAL A 106 -2.93 -17.83 17.44
CA VAL A 106 -2.24 -17.07 16.36
C VAL A 106 -2.44 -15.56 16.54
N GLU A 107 -3.63 -15.12 16.94
CA GLU A 107 -3.88 -13.71 17.29
C GLU A 107 -3.01 -13.25 18.48
N ALA A 108 -2.80 -14.11 19.48
CA ALA A 108 -1.88 -13.80 20.57
C ALA A 108 -0.42 -13.65 20.10
N ILE A 109 0.02 -14.47 19.14
CA ILE A 109 1.32 -14.35 18.51
C ILE A 109 1.41 -13.05 17.70
N GLU A 110 0.41 -12.76 16.87
CA GLU A 110 0.37 -11.54 16.06
C GLU A 110 0.38 -10.28 16.93
N ARG A 111 -0.32 -10.26 18.08
CA ARG A 111 -0.26 -9.13 19.02
C ARG A 111 1.17 -8.84 19.49
N LYS A 112 1.96 -9.88 19.79
CA LYS A 112 3.38 -9.71 20.16
C LYS A 112 4.18 -9.17 18.97
N ILE A 113 3.99 -9.73 17.79
CA ILE A 113 4.64 -9.26 16.54
C ILE A 113 4.31 -7.79 16.28
N ASN A 114 3.03 -7.39 16.39
CA ASN A 114 2.56 -6.02 16.19
C ASN A 114 3.26 -5.05 17.14
N SER A 115 3.45 -5.43 18.40
CA SER A 115 4.19 -4.62 19.38
C SER A 115 5.62 -4.36 18.91
N HIS A 116 6.32 -5.39 18.41
CA HIS A 116 7.67 -5.24 17.89
C HIS A 116 7.68 -4.40 16.60
N LEU A 117 6.83 -4.71 15.62
CA LEU A 117 6.79 -3.96 14.35
C LEU A 117 6.49 -2.48 14.55
N ARG A 118 5.58 -2.14 15.47
CA ARG A 118 5.30 -0.73 15.80
C ARG A 118 6.53 0.00 16.33
N LYS A 119 7.24 -0.62 17.28
CA LYS A 119 8.51 -0.10 17.81
C LYS A 119 9.55 0.08 16.70
N LEU A 120 9.69 -0.91 15.82
CA LEU A 120 10.65 -0.88 14.71
C LEU A 120 10.35 0.22 13.67
N LEU A 121 9.08 0.52 13.42
CA LEU A 121 8.64 1.57 12.49
C LEU A 121 8.52 2.94 13.16
N GLY A 122 8.79 3.06 14.46
CA GLY A 122 8.70 4.31 15.21
C GLY A 122 7.27 4.82 15.44
N VAL A 123 6.27 3.94 15.40
CA VAL A 123 4.85 4.28 15.62
C VAL A 123 4.39 3.87 17.02
N PRO A 124 3.42 4.57 17.63
CA PRO A 124 3.01 4.29 19.00
C PRO A 124 2.24 2.96 19.14
N PRO A 125 2.13 2.39 20.36
CA PRO A 125 1.38 1.14 20.59
C PRO A 125 -0.10 1.21 20.16
N SER A 126 -0.69 2.40 20.21
CA SER A 126 -2.07 2.68 19.78
C SER A 126 -2.26 2.66 18.26
N PHE A 127 -1.19 2.60 17.46
CA PHE A 127 -1.25 2.54 16.01
C PHE A 127 -2.00 1.29 15.54
N THR A 128 -3.04 1.46 14.74
CA THR A 128 -3.90 0.37 14.28
C THR A 128 -3.12 -0.66 13.44
N ALA A 129 -3.43 -1.94 13.62
CA ALA A 129 -2.86 -3.01 12.79
C ALA A 129 -3.29 -2.91 11.32
N ILE A 130 -4.39 -2.21 11.03
CA ILE A 130 -4.84 -1.93 9.66
C ILE A 130 -3.74 -1.18 8.90
N GLY A 131 -3.09 -0.19 9.52
CA GLY A 131 -2.00 0.54 8.88
C GLY A 131 -0.70 -0.24 8.71
N LEU A 132 -0.58 -1.42 9.33
CA LEU A 132 0.52 -2.33 9.09
C LEU A 132 0.26 -3.26 7.91
N TYR A 133 -0.98 -3.76 7.76
CA TYR A 133 -1.26 -4.92 6.91
C TYR A 133 -2.28 -4.70 5.79
N SER A 134 -3.02 -3.60 5.81
CA SER A 134 -4.09 -3.35 4.83
C SER A 134 -3.53 -3.12 3.43
N ARG A 135 -4.13 -3.81 2.46
CA ARG A 135 -3.81 -3.70 1.03
C ARG A 135 -4.74 -2.76 0.26
N SER A 136 -5.76 -2.22 0.92
CA SER A 136 -6.73 -1.25 0.38
C SER A 136 -6.67 0.11 1.10
N SER A 137 -5.78 0.26 2.09
CA SER A 137 -5.56 1.54 2.75
C SER A 137 -4.90 2.56 1.81
N GLN A 138 -5.05 3.85 2.14
CA GLN A 138 -4.41 4.91 1.36
C GLN A 138 -2.88 4.80 1.41
N LEU A 139 -2.31 4.40 2.55
CA LEU A 139 -0.87 4.14 2.69
C LEU A 139 -0.62 2.66 2.96
N GLN A 140 -0.09 1.94 1.96
CA GLN A 140 0.14 0.51 2.03
C GLN A 140 1.61 0.20 2.34
N LEU A 141 1.83 -0.55 3.41
CA LEU A 141 3.15 -1.09 3.75
C LEU A 141 3.36 -2.49 3.14
N PRO A 142 4.60 -2.86 2.83
CA PRO A 142 4.91 -4.17 2.25
C PRO A 142 5.03 -5.25 3.33
N LEU A 143 4.06 -5.29 4.26
CA LEU A 143 3.98 -6.22 5.39
C LEU A 143 2.73 -7.09 5.29
N THR A 144 2.81 -8.32 5.81
CA THR A 144 1.68 -9.24 5.83
C THR A 144 1.32 -9.66 7.25
N SER A 145 0.01 -9.78 7.51
CA SER A 145 -0.53 -10.29 8.77
C SER A 145 -0.22 -11.78 8.94
N THR A 146 0.22 -12.15 10.15
CA THR A 146 0.47 -13.55 10.52
C THR A 146 -0.83 -14.35 10.53
N LEU A 147 -1.93 -13.74 11.01
CA LEU A 147 -3.25 -14.37 11.04
C LEU A 147 -3.79 -14.61 9.63
N GLU A 148 -3.60 -13.65 8.72
CA GLU A 148 -3.97 -13.82 7.31
C GLU A 148 -3.18 -14.98 6.67
N GLU A 149 -1.85 -15.01 6.84
CA GLU A 149 -1.02 -16.11 6.34
C GLU A 149 -1.41 -17.47 6.94
N TYR A 150 -1.78 -17.50 8.22
CA TYR A 150 -2.31 -18.69 8.88
C TYR A 150 -3.59 -19.19 8.20
N LYS A 151 -4.60 -18.32 8.02
CA LYS A 151 -5.87 -18.66 7.39
C LYS A 151 -5.65 -19.19 5.97
N VAL A 152 -4.87 -18.47 5.17
CA VAL A 152 -4.53 -18.86 3.79
C VAL A 152 -3.79 -20.20 3.75
N SER A 153 -2.83 -20.42 4.66
CA SER A 153 -2.06 -21.66 4.71
C SER A 153 -2.91 -22.86 5.12
N LYS A 154 -3.84 -22.68 6.07
CA LYS A 154 -4.77 -23.74 6.47
C LYS A 154 -5.77 -24.06 5.37
N SER A 155 -6.29 -23.06 4.67
CA SER A 155 -7.16 -23.27 3.51
C SER A 155 -6.43 -23.96 2.35
N ARG A 156 -5.17 -23.60 2.09
CA ARG A 156 -4.33 -24.30 1.12
C ARG A 156 -4.13 -25.78 1.50
N LEU A 157 -3.92 -26.07 2.79
CA LEU A 157 -3.80 -27.44 3.28
C LEU A 157 -5.10 -28.23 3.04
N VAL A 158 -6.26 -27.64 3.33
CA VAL A 158 -7.57 -28.26 3.06
C VAL A 158 -7.72 -28.62 1.58
N MET A 159 -7.39 -27.69 0.67
CA MET A 159 -7.46 -27.97 -0.77
C MET A 159 -6.46 -29.04 -1.20
N THR A 160 -5.23 -29.00 -0.67
CA THR A 160 -4.19 -29.99 -0.98
C THR A 160 -4.61 -31.41 -0.58
N LEU A 161 -5.31 -31.55 0.55
CA LEU A 161 -5.83 -32.84 1.00
C LEU A 161 -7.05 -33.28 0.17
N LYS A 162 -8.00 -32.35 -0.09
CA LYS A 162 -9.21 -32.57 -0.91
C LYS A 162 -8.86 -33.01 -2.34
N ASP A 163 -7.92 -32.30 -2.97
CA ASP A 163 -7.57 -32.46 -4.39
C ASP A 163 -6.33 -33.36 -4.58
N SER A 164 -5.95 -34.14 -3.57
CA SER A 164 -4.80 -35.05 -3.64
C SER A 164 -5.01 -36.10 -4.73
N LYS A 165 -3.96 -36.35 -5.52
CA LYS A 165 -3.93 -37.43 -6.52
C LYS A 165 -4.01 -38.82 -5.88
N ASP A 166 -3.58 -38.95 -4.62
CA ASP A 166 -3.70 -40.19 -3.88
C ASP A 166 -5.13 -40.35 -3.34
N SER A 167 -5.86 -41.31 -3.91
CA SER A 167 -7.23 -41.67 -3.52
C SER A 167 -7.35 -42.00 -2.03
N LYS A 168 -6.31 -42.55 -1.40
CA LYS A 168 -6.34 -42.82 0.05
C LYS A 168 -6.35 -41.54 0.86
N ILE A 169 -5.68 -40.49 0.38
CA ILE A 169 -5.62 -39.19 1.07
C ILE A 169 -6.90 -38.40 0.82
N SER A 170 -7.35 -38.29 -0.42
CA SER A 170 -8.55 -37.50 -0.76
C SER A 170 -9.83 -38.09 -0.16
N LYS A 171 -9.91 -39.41 -0.03
CA LYS A 171 -11.05 -40.11 0.58
C LYS A 171 -10.93 -40.32 2.10
N ALA A 172 -9.79 -40.02 2.72
CA ALA A 172 -9.59 -40.24 4.16
C ALA A 172 -10.40 -39.28 5.07
N GLY A 173 -11.07 -38.26 4.51
CA GLY A 173 -11.88 -37.34 5.30
C GLY A 173 -11.08 -36.54 6.34
N ILE A 174 -9.79 -36.29 6.07
CA ILE A 174 -8.88 -35.64 7.02
C ILE A 174 -9.37 -34.23 7.33
N GLN A 175 -9.74 -33.99 8.58
CA GLN A 175 -10.20 -32.68 9.03
C GLN A 175 -9.02 -31.81 9.47
N THR A 176 -8.87 -30.65 8.83
CA THR A 176 -7.88 -29.65 9.26
C THR A 176 -8.42 -28.87 10.47
N ARG A 177 -7.95 -29.23 11.66
CA ARG A 177 -8.40 -28.63 12.92
C ARG A 177 -7.84 -27.21 13.08
N THR A 178 -8.73 -26.22 13.16
CA THR A 178 -8.40 -24.78 13.26
C THR A 178 -9.08 -24.08 14.44
N GLY A 179 -9.78 -24.85 15.29
CA GLY A 179 -10.56 -24.37 16.44
C GLY A 179 -12.00 -23.97 16.06
N ARG A 180 -12.74 -23.40 17.02
CA ARG A 180 -14.16 -22.98 16.80
C ARG A 180 -14.29 -21.62 16.11
N LYS A 181 -13.37 -20.69 16.38
CA LYS A 181 -13.43 -19.30 15.91
C LYS A 181 -13.28 -19.15 14.39
N CYS A 182 -12.51 -20.05 13.77
CA CYS A 182 -12.24 -20.02 12.34
C CYS A 182 -12.16 -21.46 11.84
N SER A 183 -12.97 -21.78 10.84
CA SER A 183 -12.95 -23.07 10.15
C SER A 183 -12.35 -22.87 8.77
N ALA A 184 -11.16 -23.44 8.55
CA ALA A 184 -10.50 -23.38 7.24
C ALA A 184 -11.35 -24.03 6.14
N ARG A 185 -12.12 -25.08 6.46
CA ARG A 185 -12.99 -25.75 5.49
C ARG A 185 -14.14 -24.85 5.08
N THR A 186 -14.83 -24.25 6.05
CA THR A 186 -15.93 -23.30 5.79
C THR A 186 -15.45 -22.10 4.99
N ALA A 187 -14.26 -21.58 5.28
CA ALA A 187 -13.66 -20.48 4.51
C ALA A 187 -13.37 -20.88 3.04
N VAL A 188 -12.93 -22.12 2.80
CA VAL A 188 -12.76 -22.65 1.43
C VAL A 188 -14.12 -22.79 0.74
N ASP A 189 -15.11 -23.40 1.40
CA ASP A 189 -16.44 -23.61 0.80
C ASP A 189 -17.13 -22.26 0.47
N GLN A 190 -17.00 -21.26 1.34
CA GLN A 190 -17.47 -19.89 1.10
C GLN A 190 -16.74 -19.23 -0.08
N ALA A 191 -15.41 -19.35 -0.14
CA ALA A 191 -14.63 -18.81 -1.25
C ALA A 191 -14.98 -19.49 -2.59
N GLU A 192 -15.14 -20.82 -2.61
CA GLU A 192 -15.62 -21.55 -3.79
C GLU A 192 -17.01 -21.05 -4.22
N SER A 193 -17.93 -20.84 -3.28
CA SER A 193 -19.27 -20.30 -3.56
C SER A 193 -19.23 -18.89 -4.17
N ILE A 194 -18.40 -18.00 -3.63
CA ILE A 194 -18.21 -16.64 -4.18
C ILE A 194 -17.63 -16.71 -5.59
N LEU A 195 -16.67 -17.61 -5.84
CA LEU A 195 -16.06 -17.77 -7.18
C LEU A 195 -17.08 -18.34 -8.19
N HIS A 196 -17.93 -19.28 -7.77
CA HIS A 196 -19.05 -19.74 -8.58
C HIS A 196 -20.03 -18.61 -8.88
N HIS A 197 -20.35 -17.75 -7.91
CA HIS A 197 -21.19 -16.59 -8.14
C HIS A 197 -20.54 -15.60 -9.12
N LYS A 198 -19.23 -15.35 -9.02
CA LYS A 198 -18.49 -14.53 -9.99
C LYS A 198 -18.54 -15.12 -11.40
N ASP A 199 -18.48 -16.44 -11.55
CA ASP A 199 -18.63 -17.09 -12.86
C ASP A 199 -20.02 -16.84 -13.47
N ILE A 200 -21.09 -16.83 -12.65
CA ILE A 200 -22.46 -16.54 -13.09
C ILE A 200 -22.60 -15.07 -13.50
N VAL A 201 -22.10 -14.16 -12.67
CA VAL A 201 -22.11 -12.72 -12.98
C VAL A 201 -21.28 -12.41 -14.23
N GLY A 202 -20.21 -13.18 -14.45
CA GLY A 202 -19.32 -13.04 -15.59
C GLY A 202 -18.49 -11.75 -15.53
N ASN A 203 -17.90 -11.38 -16.67
CA ASN A 203 -17.09 -10.19 -16.77
C ASN A 203 -17.98 -8.95 -16.88
N THR A 204 -18.07 -8.16 -15.82
CA THR A 204 -18.83 -6.91 -15.82
C THR A 204 -18.04 -5.78 -16.46
N CYS A 205 -18.72 -4.91 -17.21
CA CYS A 205 -18.11 -3.69 -17.74
C CYS A 205 -17.75 -2.75 -16.57
N THR A 206 -16.47 -2.43 -16.41
CA THR A 206 -16.03 -1.43 -15.43
C THR A 206 -15.88 -0.06 -16.10
N GLY A 207 -16.77 0.87 -15.77
CA GLY A 207 -16.77 2.21 -16.33
C GLY A 207 -17.03 2.22 -17.84
N ARG A 208 -16.14 2.86 -18.61
CA ARG A 208 -16.22 2.93 -20.10
C ARG A 208 -15.44 1.82 -20.82
N GLN A 209 -14.96 0.81 -20.10
CA GLN A 209 -14.26 -0.31 -20.72
C GLN A 209 -15.24 -1.18 -21.51
N GLY A 210 -14.89 -1.53 -22.75
CA GLY A 210 -15.67 -2.45 -23.57
C GLY A 210 -15.61 -3.88 -23.06
N LEU A 211 -16.61 -4.69 -23.42
CA LEU A 211 -16.63 -6.12 -23.17
C LEU A 211 -15.34 -6.77 -23.72
N GLY A 212 -14.67 -7.59 -22.91
CA GLY A 212 -13.44 -8.30 -23.29
C GLY A 212 -12.12 -7.55 -23.06
N MET A 213 -12.14 -6.31 -22.56
CA MET A 213 -10.90 -5.58 -22.20
C MET A 213 -10.18 -6.18 -20.98
N THR A 214 -10.92 -6.77 -20.05
CA THR A 214 -10.40 -7.38 -18.83
C THR A 214 -10.35 -8.90 -19.00
N HIS A 215 -9.21 -9.51 -18.69
CA HIS A 215 -9.09 -10.95 -18.62
C HIS A 215 -9.83 -11.47 -17.38
N PHE A 216 -10.99 -12.06 -17.59
CA PHE A 216 -11.77 -12.71 -16.54
C PHE A 216 -11.43 -14.20 -16.50
N GLN A 217 -10.77 -14.63 -15.42
CA GLN A 217 -10.49 -16.04 -15.23
C GLN A 217 -11.71 -16.74 -14.64
N GLN A 218 -12.31 -17.64 -15.42
CA GLN A 218 -13.45 -18.45 -14.99
C GLN A 218 -13.01 -19.58 -14.06
N TRP A 219 -13.68 -19.70 -12.91
CA TRP A 219 -13.46 -20.76 -11.94
C TRP A 219 -13.73 -22.15 -12.54
N SER A 220 -14.81 -22.29 -13.30
CA SER A 220 -15.22 -23.52 -13.98
C SER A 220 -14.14 -24.08 -14.93
N LYS A 221 -13.38 -23.20 -15.58
CA LYS A 221 -12.33 -23.56 -16.56
C LYS A 221 -10.91 -23.59 -15.96
N ALA A 222 -10.77 -23.21 -14.68
CA ALA A 222 -9.47 -23.13 -14.02
C ALA A 222 -8.89 -24.52 -13.70
N THR A 223 -7.58 -24.67 -13.85
CA THR A 223 -6.82 -25.84 -13.39
C THR A 223 -6.83 -25.95 -11.86
N PRO A 224 -6.54 -27.11 -11.25
CA PRO A 224 -6.51 -27.25 -9.78
C PRO A 224 -5.56 -26.26 -9.09
N LYS A 225 -4.41 -25.96 -9.71
CA LYS A 225 -3.45 -24.97 -9.20
C LYS A 225 -4.04 -23.56 -9.22
N GLU A 226 -4.70 -23.20 -10.33
CA GLU A 226 -5.36 -21.90 -10.47
C GLU A 226 -6.52 -21.76 -9.51
N LYS A 227 -7.36 -22.80 -9.37
CA LYS A 227 -8.43 -22.86 -8.37
C LYS A 227 -7.88 -22.60 -6.96
N SER A 228 -6.78 -23.25 -6.58
CA SER A 228 -6.14 -22.99 -5.29
C SER A 228 -5.68 -21.53 -5.14
N SER A 229 -5.13 -20.94 -6.20
CA SER A 229 -4.75 -19.52 -6.19
C SER A 229 -5.96 -18.60 -6.04
N MET A 230 -7.05 -18.87 -6.76
CA MET A 230 -8.30 -18.09 -6.73
C MET A 230 -8.96 -18.13 -5.35
N VAL A 231 -9.05 -19.31 -4.73
CA VAL A 231 -9.56 -19.46 -3.35
C VAL A 231 -8.70 -18.67 -2.35
N GLN A 232 -7.37 -18.77 -2.46
CA GLN A 232 -6.47 -18.03 -1.59
C GLN A 232 -6.61 -16.52 -1.78
N SER A 233 -6.77 -16.03 -3.02
CA SER A 233 -7.02 -14.61 -3.25
C SER A 233 -8.35 -14.16 -2.66
N GLU A 234 -9.39 -14.98 -2.77
CA GLU A 234 -10.71 -14.60 -2.27
C GLU A 234 -10.76 -14.53 -0.74
N ILE A 235 -10.10 -15.47 -0.06
CA ILE A 235 -9.94 -15.41 1.40
C ILE A 235 -9.22 -14.11 1.79
N ARG A 236 -8.19 -13.69 1.06
CA ARG A 236 -7.49 -12.42 1.33
C ARG A 236 -8.38 -11.21 1.07
N THR A 237 -9.24 -11.24 0.06
CA THR A 237 -10.24 -10.20 -0.21
C THR A 237 -11.19 -10.07 0.98
N VAL A 238 -11.76 -11.18 1.47
CA VAL A 238 -12.67 -11.19 2.63
C VAL A 238 -11.99 -10.62 3.88
N GLU A 239 -10.73 -10.99 4.14
CA GLU A 239 -9.97 -10.42 5.27
C GLU A 239 -9.73 -8.91 5.10
N GLU A 240 -9.50 -8.43 3.87
CA GLU A 240 -9.30 -7.02 3.59
C GLU A 240 -10.61 -6.22 3.71
N GLU A 241 -11.75 -6.79 3.32
CA GLU A 241 -13.07 -6.19 3.52
C GLU A 241 -13.38 -6.01 5.00
N GLN A 242 -13.07 -7.00 5.85
CA GLN A 242 -13.21 -6.88 7.30
C GLN A 242 -12.32 -5.78 7.89
N ARG A 243 -11.08 -5.63 7.39
CA ARG A 243 -10.20 -4.53 7.80
C ARG A 243 -10.76 -3.18 7.37
N ARG A 244 -11.34 -3.09 6.17
CA ARG A 244 -11.93 -1.86 5.65
C ARG A 244 -13.18 -1.46 6.45
N ALA A 245 -14.06 -2.41 6.78
CA ALA A 245 -15.21 -2.18 7.64
C ALA A 245 -14.76 -1.62 9.01
N LYS A 246 -13.78 -2.28 9.65
CA LYS A 246 -13.18 -1.80 10.90
C LYS A 246 -12.49 -0.44 10.76
N ALA A 247 -11.90 -0.13 9.61
CA ALA A 247 -11.27 1.17 9.38
C ALA A 247 -12.31 2.30 9.40
N VAL A 248 -13.51 2.07 8.86
CA VAL A 248 -14.61 3.07 8.85
C VAL A 248 -15.07 3.40 10.27
N GLU A 249 -15.06 2.41 11.18
CA GLU A 249 -15.40 2.60 12.60
C GLU A 249 -14.36 3.45 13.35
N LEU A 250 -13.11 3.52 12.86
CA LEU A 250 -12.05 4.30 13.49
C LEU A 250 -12.13 5.76 13.07
N SER A 251 -12.89 6.58 13.80
CA SER A 251 -13.11 8.01 13.47
C SER A 251 -11.83 8.81 13.19
N ARG A 252 -10.76 8.60 13.97
CA ARG A 252 -9.47 9.30 13.80
C ARG A 252 -8.51 8.56 12.86
N GLN A 253 -8.07 7.35 13.25
CA GLN A 253 -7.09 6.58 12.47
C GLN A 253 -7.65 6.03 11.14
N GLY A 254 -8.96 6.09 10.94
CA GLY A 254 -9.67 5.70 9.73
C GLY A 254 -10.16 6.87 8.88
N ALA A 255 -9.79 8.12 9.22
CA ALA A 255 -10.21 9.30 8.45
C ALA A 255 -9.81 9.22 6.96
N TRP A 256 -8.71 8.52 6.65
CA TRP A 256 -8.26 8.26 5.29
C TRP A 256 -9.27 7.48 4.42
N THR A 257 -10.26 6.81 5.02
CA THR A 257 -11.33 6.11 4.27
C THR A 257 -12.20 7.07 3.46
N LYS A 258 -12.24 8.35 3.85
CA LYS A 258 -12.99 9.41 3.16
C LYS A 258 -12.22 10.05 2.01
N TRP A 259 -10.93 9.74 1.86
CA TRP A 259 -10.09 10.40 0.85
C TRP A 259 -10.36 9.82 -0.53
N ASN A 260 -10.74 10.69 -1.47
CA ASN A 260 -10.81 10.36 -2.89
C ASN A 260 -9.46 10.63 -3.59
N LEU A 261 -8.39 10.05 -3.05
CA LEU A 261 -7.02 10.20 -3.56
C LEU A 261 -6.45 8.85 -4.01
N PRO A 262 -5.52 8.85 -4.97
CA PRO A 262 -4.79 7.64 -5.36
C PRO A 262 -4.01 7.03 -4.18
N GLU A 263 -4.09 5.70 -4.06
CA GLU A 263 -3.35 4.93 -3.07
C GLU A 263 -1.83 5.06 -3.25
N ARG A 264 -1.11 5.15 -2.13
CA ARG A 264 0.36 5.15 -2.07
C ARG A 264 0.87 3.81 -1.56
N LYS A 265 1.46 3.02 -2.46
CA LYS A 265 2.07 1.72 -2.14
C LYS A 265 3.56 1.88 -1.92
N ILE A 266 4.01 1.59 -0.70
CA ILE A 266 5.43 1.68 -0.35
C ILE A 266 6.11 0.34 -0.63
N THR A 267 7.17 0.39 -1.42
CA THR A 267 8.03 -0.77 -1.68
C THR A 267 9.13 -0.89 -0.62
N TRP A 268 9.73 -2.07 -0.48
CA TRP A 268 10.90 -2.25 0.39
C TRP A 268 12.07 -1.36 -0.01
N ALA A 269 12.32 -1.18 -1.32
CA ALA A 269 13.38 -0.32 -1.82
C ALA A 269 13.17 1.15 -1.42
N GLU A 270 11.92 1.63 -1.44
CA GLU A 270 11.57 2.97 -0.97
C GLU A 270 11.74 3.08 0.55
N LEU A 271 11.20 2.11 1.30
CA LEU A 271 11.28 2.10 2.76
C LEU A 271 12.73 2.11 3.25
N TRP A 272 13.64 1.39 2.58
CA TRP A 272 15.06 1.35 2.90
C TRP A 272 15.76 2.69 2.68
N ARG A 273 15.36 3.46 1.67
CA ARG A 273 15.92 4.79 1.38
C ARG A 273 15.42 5.88 2.33
N MET A 274 14.35 5.61 3.08
CA MET A 274 13.79 6.58 4.01
C MET A 274 14.53 6.59 5.34
N GLU A 275 14.72 7.79 5.89
CA GLU A 275 15.19 7.96 7.26
C GLU A 275 14.15 7.47 8.28
N PRO A 276 14.56 6.90 9.43
CA PRO A 276 13.63 6.38 10.43
C PRO A 276 12.57 7.40 10.89
N PHE A 277 12.99 8.65 11.08
CA PHE A 277 12.08 9.73 11.47
C PHE A 277 11.02 10.00 10.40
N ARG A 278 11.42 9.97 9.12
CA ARG A 278 10.51 10.15 7.98
C ARG A 278 9.47 9.02 7.89
N ILE A 279 9.88 7.77 8.11
CA ILE A 279 8.97 6.61 8.15
C ILE A 279 7.92 6.80 9.25
N SER A 280 8.38 7.12 10.47
CA SER A 280 7.51 7.41 11.62
C SER A 280 6.55 8.56 11.31
N PHE A 281 7.05 9.68 10.78
CA PHE A 281 6.20 10.82 10.43
C PHE A 281 5.13 10.46 9.40
N MET A 282 5.52 9.80 8.30
CA MET A 282 4.59 9.40 7.24
C MET A 282 3.47 8.52 7.79
N LEU A 283 3.80 7.47 8.56
CA LEU A 283 2.80 6.59 9.15
C LEU A 283 1.92 7.33 10.16
N ARG A 284 2.53 8.09 11.07
CA ARG A 284 1.78 8.76 12.14
C ARG A 284 0.88 9.89 11.63
N SER A 285 1.25 10.55 10.54
CA SER A 285 0.47 11.64 9.93
C SER A 285 -0.78 11.15 9.20
N VAL A 286 -0.72 9.99 8.54
CA VAL A 286 -1.87 9.38 7.87
C VAL A 286 -2.89 8.86 8.88
N TYR A 287 -2.41 8.22 9.94
CA TYR A 287 -3.27 7.57 10.94
C TYR A 287 -3.55 8.43 12.19
N ASP A 288 -3.29 9.74 12.16
CA ASP A 288 -3.56 10.65 13.29
C ASP A 288 -3.00 10.21 14.64
N THR A 289 -1.71 9.87 14.65
CA THR A 289 -0.96 9.46 15.84
C THR A 289 0.31 10.29 16.06
N LEU A 290 0.46 11.41 15.34
CA LEU A 290 1.50 12.40 15.64
C LEU A 290 1.21 13.10 16.98
N PRO A 291 2.24 13.54 17.72
CA PRO A 291 2.08 14.24 18.99
C PRO A 291 1.68 15.71 18.75
N SER A 292 0.53 15.95 18.13
CA SER A 292 -0.08 17.29 18.06
C SER A 292 -0.59 17.71 19.45
N PRO A 293 -0.66 19.00 19.79
CA PRO A 293 -1.28 19.47 21.03
C PRO A 293 -2.65 18.83 21.28
N SER A 294 -3.49 18.73 20.25
CA SER A 294 -4.79 18.05 20.38
C SER A 294 -4.68 16.55 20.72
N ASN A 295 -3.67 15.86 20.20
CA ASN A 295 -3.44 14.43 20.51
C ASN A 295 -2.80 14.25 21.88
N LEU A 296 -1.84 15.08 22.25
CA LEU A 296 -1.20 15.08 23.56
C LEU A 296 -2.22 15.34 24.66
N HIS A 297 -3.14 16.29 24.44
CA HIS A 297 -4.23 16.57 25.37
C HIS A 297 -5.15 15.36 25.52
N GLN A 298 -5.56 14.73 24.40
CA GLN A 298 -6.35 13.51 24.46
C GLN A 298 -5.63 12.34 25.18
N TRP A 299 -4.31 12.30 25.11
CA TRP A 299 -3.50 11.30 25.82
C TRP A 299 -3.24 11.66 27.29
N GLY A 300 -3.79 12.78 27.78
CA GLY A 300 -3.60 13.24 29.16
C GLY A 300 -2.18 13.72 29.46
N LEU A 301 -1.41 14.10 28.43
CA LEU A 301 -0.02 14.55 28.58
C LEU A 301 0.11 16.07 28.70
N ILE A 302 -0.90 16.82 28.28
CA ILE A 302 -0.97 18.29 28.42
C ILE A 302 -2.40 18.73 28.74
N GLU A 303 -2.55 19.84 29.44
CA GLU A 303 -3.85 20.39 29.83
C GLU A 303 -4.55 21.12 28.68
N GLU A 304 -3.83 21.90 27.90
CA GLU A 304 -4.42 22.69 26.81
C GLU A 304 -4.03 22.16 25.43
N PRO A 305 -4.99 21.96 24.50
CA PRO A 305 -4.71 21.51 23.14
C PRO A 305 -4.27 22.65 22.20
N SER A 306 -3.59 23.68 22.71
CA SER A 306 -3.30 24.94 22.04
C SER A 306 -2.05 24.87 21.15
N CYS A 307 -2.09 25.55 20.00
CA CYS A 307 -0.97 25.70 19.08
C CYS A 307 0.03 26.72 19.64
N LYS A 308 1.31 26.35 19.76
CA LYS A 308 2.34 27.25 20.29
C LYS A 308 2.57 28.52 19.46
N LEU A 309 2.19 28.51 18.18
CA LEU A 309 2.39 29.67 17.29
C LEU A 309 1.25 30.69 17.39
N CYS A 310 0.00 30.24 17.48
CA CYS A 310 -1.16 31.13 17.34
C CYS A 310 -2.24 30.95 18.40
N GLY A 311 -2.05 30.09 19.41
CA GLY A 311 -3.00 29.85 20.50
C GLY A 311 -4.24 29.02 20.13
N GLU A 312 -4.67 28.99 18.86
CA GLU A 312 -5.82 28.17 18.42
C GLU A 312 -5.58 26.66 18.63
N ARG A 313 -6.64 25.84 18.58
CA ARG A 313 -6.55 24.38 18.75
C ARG A 313 -5.55 23.72 17.78
N GLY A 314 -4.45 23.21 18.32
CA GLY A 314 -3.33 22.61 17.61
C GLY A 314 -3.60 21.18 17.14
N THR A 315 -4.48 21.01 16.16
CA THR A 315 -4.64 19.74 15.45
C THR A 315 -3.50 19.51 14.43
N MET A 316 -3.34 18.28 13.92
CA MET A 316 -2.39 18.05 12.82
C MET A 316 -2.74 18.87 11.57
N ALA A 317 -4.03 18.97 11.23
CA ALA A 317 -4.51 19.77 10.09
C ALA A 317 -4.19 21.26 10.28
N HIS A 318 -4.36 21.76 11.50
CA HIS A 318 -3.97 23.12 11.87
C HIS A 318 -2.46 23.32 11.70
N ILE A 319 -1.62 22.49 12.31
CA ILE A 319 -0.16 22.64 12.25
C ILE A 319 0.36 22.54 10.81
N LEU A 320 -0.10 21.55 10.05
CA LEU A 320 0.44 21.27 8.72
C LEU A 320 -0.17 22.13 7.61
N SER A 321 -1.35 22.73 7.78
CA SER A 321 -1.99 23.46 6.68
C SER A 321 -2.88 24.64 7.09
N GLY A 322 -3.18 24.83 8.39
CA GLY A 322 -4.23 25.74 8.83
C GLY A 322 -3.78 26.92 9.70
N CYS A 323 -2.56 26.91 10.23
CA CYS A 323 -2.10 27.94 11.16
C CYS A 323 -1.83 29.27 10.45
N LYS A 324 -2.52 30.34 10.90
CA LYS A 324 -2.39 31.70 10.33
C LYS A 324 -0.98 32.27 10.53
N VAL A 325 -0.37 32.02 11.69
CA VAL A 325 1.00 32.46 11.99
C VAL A 325 2.01 31.70 11.12
N ALA A 326 1.87 30.38 10.96
CA ALA A 326 2.72 29.62 10.05
C ALA A 326 2.59 30.07 8.58
N LEU A 327 1.39 30.47 8.17
CA LEU A 327 1.13 31.01 6.83
C LEU A 327 1.84 32.35 6.62
N THR A 328 1.68 33.31 7.55
CA THR A 328 2.32 34.64 7.48
C THR A 328 3.84 34.57 7.55
N GLN A 329 4.38 33.63 8.34
CA GLN A 329 5.80 33.33 8.40
C GLN A 329 6.36 32.68 7.12
N GLY A 330 5.52 32.28 6.17
CA GLY A 330 5.95 31.68 4.90
C GLY A 330 6.30 30.19 4.98
N ARG A 331 5.93 29.47 6.04
CA ARG A 331 6.20 28.02 6.18
C ARG A 331 5.55 27.19 5.09
N TYR A 332 4.27 27.44 4.85
CA TYR A 332 3.51 26.74 3.82
C TYR A 332 3.95 27.15 2.42
N ARG A 333 4.38 28.40 2.24
CA ARG A 333 5.00 28.86 1.00
C ARG A 333 6.31 28.12 0.73
N TRP A 334 7.17 27.95 1.74
CA TRP A 334 8.41 27.18 1.59
C TRP A 334 8.13 25.73 1.14
N ARG A 335 7.16 25.03 1.77
CA ARG A 335 6.75 23.69 1.31
C ARG A 335 6.22 23.73 -0.13
N HIS A 336 5.36 24.70 -0.43
CA HIS A 336 4.78 24.85 -1.76
C HIS A 336 5.89 25.05 -2.81
N ASP A 337 6.82 25.95 -2.56
CA ASP A 337 7.96 26.25 -3.44
C ASP A 337 8.83 25.01 -3.66
N LYS A 338 9.04 24.15 -2.65
CA LYS A 338 9.78 22.88 -2.81
C LYS A 338 9.07 21.91 -3.78
N VAL A 339 7.74 21.81 -3.69
CA VAL A 339 6.95 20.98 -4.63
C VAL A 339 6.92 21.63 -6.02
N LEU A 340 6.79 22.97 -6.08
CA LEU A 340 6.77 23.73 -7.32
C LEU A 340 8.08 23.60 -8.09
N LYS A 341 9.23 23.65 -7.40
CA LYS A 341 10.56 23.40 -7.98
C LYS A 341 10.64 22.04 -8.67
N HIS A 342 10.26 20.97 -7.96
CA HIS A 342 10.23 19.62 -8.55
C HIS A 342 9.28 19.53 -9.76
N LEU A 343 8.09 20.13 -9.66
CA LEU A 343 7.15 20.15 -10.78
C LEU A 343 7.71 20.90 -11.98
N ALA A 344 8.35 22.04 -11.75
CA ALA A 344 8.96 22.85 -12.80
C ALA A 344 10.11 22.11 -13.50
N GLU A 345 10.98 21.44 -12.75
CA GLU A 345 12.06 20.61 -13.29
C GLU A 345 11.52 19.47 -14.17
N ILE A 346 10.49 18.75 -13.70
CA ILE A 346 9.85 17.67 -14.45
C ILE A 346 9.30 18.19 -15.79
N LEU A 347 8.61 19.32 -15.77
CA LEU A 347 8.00 19.91 -16.96
C LEU A 347 9.06 20.51 -17.91
N ASP A 348 10.12 21.10 -17.39
CA ASP A 348 11.19 21.67 -18.22
C ASP A 348 11.97 20.59 -18.96
N ILE A 349 12.24 19.45 -18.30
CA ILE A 349 12.83 18.27 -18.96
C ILE A 349 11.91 17.78 -20.10
N GLU A 350 10.60 17.68 -19.84
CA GLU A 350 9.65 17.20 -20.85
C GLU A 350 9.48 18.17 -22.03
N ARG A 351 9.51 19.48 -21.75
CA ARG A 351 9.42 20.55 -22.75
C ARG A 351 10.59 20.53 -23.73
N ARG A 352 11.80 20.25 -23.24
CA ARG A 352 13.04 20.26 -24.04
C ARG A 352 13.24 19.03 -24.92
N LYS A 353 12.43 17.98 -24.74
CA LYS A 353 12.54 16.76 -25.57
C LYS A 353 12.26 17.09 -27.02
N LYS A 354 13.13 16.60 -27.92
CA LYS A 354 12.89 16.66 -29.37
C LYS A 354 11.66 15.82 -29.68
N ARG A 355 10.67 16.44 -30.31
CA ARG A 355 9.45 15.79 -30.79
C ARG A 355 9.55 15.66 -32.31
N PRO A 356 9.18 14.52 -32.90
CA PRO A 356 9.18 14.37 -34.35
C PRO A 356 8.19 15.36 -34.97
N SER A 357 8.65 16.17 -35.93
CA SER A 357 7.76 17.03 -36.72
C SER A 357 6.90 16.14 -37.59
N LYS A 358 5.58 16.18 -37.42
CA LYS A 358 4.67 15.46 -38.32
C LYS A 358 4.49 16.28 -39.60
N THR A 359 5.26 15.91 -40.62
CA THR A 359 5.07 16.37 -42.00
C THR A 359 4.74 15.20 -42.93
N GLU A 360 4.08 14.16 -42.44
CA GLU A 360 3.59 13.08 -43.31
C GLU A 360 2.07 13.04 -43.26
N ALA A 361 1.47 13.34 -44.42
CA ALA A 361 0.06 13.13 -44.67
C ALA A 361 -0.28 11.66 -44.42
N LYS A 362 -1.35 11.39 -43.66
CA LYS A 362 -1.81 10.02 -43.43
C LYS A 362 -2.28 9.43 -44.75
N GLN A 363 -1.44 8.62 -45.40
CA GLN A 363 -1.85 7.83 -46.55
C GLN A 363 -2.91 6.82 -46.09
N ILE A 364 -4.12 6.93 -46.64
CA ILE A 364 -5.21 6.00 -46.34
C ILE A 364 -4.80 4.63 -46.89
N ARG A 365 -4.68 3.63 -46.01
CA ARG A 365 -4.36 2.26 -46.40
C ARG A 365 -5.67 1.51 -46.64
N PHE A 366 -6.02 1.32 -47.91
CA PHE A 366 -7.13 0.45 -48.30
C PHE A 366 -6.79 -1.00 -47.97
N VAL A 367 -7.76 -1.73 -47.41
CA VAL A 367 -7.66 -3.16 -47.08
C VAL A 367 -8.56 -3.92 -48.06
N ARG A 368 -8.10 -5.05 -48.59
CA ARG A 368 -8.88 -5.87 -49.54
C ARG A 368 -10.02 -6.59 -48.82
N GLU A 369 -11.07 -6.92 -49.57
CA GLU A 369 -12.19 -7.73 -49.08
C GLU A 369 -11.67 -9.09 -48.56
N GLY A 370 -12.04 -9.45 -47.32
CA GLY A 370 -11.59 -10.67 -46.64
C GLY A 370 -10.35 -10.51 -45.73
N ASP A 371 -9.61 -9.41 -45.82
CA ASP A 371 -8.45 -9.15 -44.96
C ASP A 371 -8.84 -8.39 -43.66
N THR A 372 -8.43 -8.90 -42.50
CA THR A 372 -8.55 -8.16 -41.24
C THR A 372 -7.44 -7.11 -41.13
N GLY A 373 -7.78 -5.84 -41.29
CA GLY A 373 -6.86 -4.73 -41.02
C GLY A 373 -6.41 -4.73 -39.56
N HIS A 374 -5.11 -4.67 -39.30
CA HIS A 374 -4.62 -4.40 -37.95
C HIS A 374 -5.06 -2.99 -37.53
N ALA A 375 -5.92 -2.90 -36.52
CA ALA A 375 -6.30 -1.62 -35.93
C ALA A 375 -5.03 -0.87 -35.51
N THR A 376 -4.70 0.19 -36.24
CA THR A 376 -3.61 1.08 -35.84
C THR A 376 -4.01 1.70 -34.52
N LYS A 377 -3.23 1.44 -33.46
CA LYS A 377 -3.45 2.09 -32.16
C LYS A 377 -3.54 3.59 -32.39
N SER A 378 -4.67 4.19 -32.02
CA SER A 378 -4.84 5.64 -32.00
C SER A 378 -3.60 6.29 -31.39
N GLN A 379 -2.88 7.09 -32.17
CA GLN A 379 -1.76 7.87 -31.66
C GLN A 379 -2.34 8.86 -30.63
N GLN A 380 -2.00 8.68 -29.35
CA GLN A 380 -2.34 9.67 -28.33
C GLN A 380 -1.58 10.96 -28.66
N HIS A 381 -2.31 12.05 -28.90
CA HIS A 381 -1.73 13.36 -29.15
C HIS A 381 -1.69 14.16 -27.85
N PHE A 382 -0.48 14.49 -27.37
CA PHE A 382 -0.28 15.29 -26.17
C PHE A 382 -0.28 16.80 -26.52
N ILE A 383 -0.42 17.67 -25.51
CA ILE A 383 -0.47 19.13 -25.74
C ILE A 383 0.83 19.62 -26.36
N LEU A 384 1.96 19.19 -25.78
CA LEU A 384 3.28 19.61 -26.22
C LEU A 384 3.67 19.06 -27.61
N ASP A 385 2.95 18.07 -28.17
CA ASP A 385 3.15 17.57 -29.55
C ASP A 385 2.55 18.49 -30.61
N LYS A 386 1.68 19.42 -30.21
CA LYS A 386 0.87 20.23 -31.13
C LYS A 386 1.51 21.56 -31.50
N GLY A 387 2.62 21.92 -30.85
CA GLY A 387 3.30 23.19 -31.07
C GLY A 387 4.81 23.04 -31.07
N SER A 388 5.48 24.07 -31.58
CA SER A 388 6.94 24.22 -31.57
C SER A 388 7.36 25.32 -30.60
N GLU A 389 8.64 25.38 -30.25
CA GLU A 389 9.23 26.51 -29.50
C GLU A 389 8.51 26.84 -28.18
N TRP A 390 8.22 25.81 -27.40
CA TRP A 390 7.61 25.98 -26.09
C TRP A 390 8.53 26.78 -25.18
N ASN A 391 8.00 27.82 -24.55
CA ASN A 391 8.58 28.61 -23.47
C ASN A 391 7.94 28.23 -22.14
N MET A 392 8.65 28.44 -21.02
CA MET A 392 8.13 28.15 -19.68
C MET A 392 8.60 29.18 -18.68
N ARG A 393 7.70 29.59 -17.77
CA ARG A 393 7.98 30.39 -16.58
C ARG A 393 7.34 29.72 -15.37
N ALA A 394 8.03 29.76 -14.24
CA ALA A 394 7.53 29.29 -12.95
C ALA A 394 7.73 30.39 -11.90
N ASP A 395 6.76 30.56 -11.00
CA ASP A 395 6.77 31.55 -9.92
C ASP A 395 7.65 31.09 -8.74
N ILE A 396 8.95 30.89 -9.01
CA ILE A 396 9.95 30.42 -8.05
C ILE A 396 10.98 31.53 -7.85
N GLY A 397 10.98 32.18 -6.68
CA GLY A 397 11.95 33.22 -6.30
C GLY A 397 11.85 34.54 -7.10
N LYS A 398 11.19 34.55 -8.27
CA LYS A 398 10.89 35.73 -9.08
C LYS A 398 9.40 35.74 -9.40
N LYS A 399 8.78 36.93 -9.32
CA LYS A 399 7.37 37.13 -9.67
C LYS A 399 7.14 36.73 -11.12
N LEU A 400 6.32 35.71 -11.35
CA LEU A 400 5.94 35.30 -12.70
C LEU A 400 5.19 36.42 -13.42
N VAL A 401 5.64 36.73 -14.64
CA VAL A 401 4.97 37.64 -15.58
C VAL A 401 4.28 36.80 -16.64
N PHE A 402 2.95 36.97 -16.74
CA PHE A 402 2.13 36.27 -17.72
C PHE A 402 2.52 36.69 -19.15
N PRO A 403 2.48 35.78 -20.15
CA PRO A 403 2.80 36.13 -21.53
C PRO A 403 1.90 37.25 -22.06
N GLU A 404 2.40 38.03 -23.01
CA GLU A 404 1.74 39.24 -23.55
C GLU A 404 0.43 38.98 -24.30
N CYS A 405 -0.01 37.71 -24.40
CA CYS A 405 -1.28 37.36 -25.01
C CYS A 405 -2.48 38.03 -24.32
N VAL A 406 -2.46 38.14 -22.98
CA VAL A 406 -3.52 38.78 -22.18
C VAL A 406 -2.87 39.58 -21.06
N GLN A 407 -3.31 40.83 -20.89
CA GLN A 407 -2.98 41.61 -19.70
C GLN A 407 -3.81 41.08 -18.52
N THR A 408 -3.13 40.59 -17.48
CA THR A 408 -3.78 40.07 -16.29
C THR A 408 -2.93 40.30 -15.05
N THR A 409 -3.60 40.49 -13.91
CA THR A 409 -2.98 40.52 -12.58
C THR A 409 -2.88 39.12 -11.98
N LEU A 410 -3.56 38.13 -12.56
CA LEU A 410 -3.56 36.74 -12.12
C LEU A 410 -2.23 36.06 -12.43
N ARG A 411 -1.78 35.21 -11.51
CA ARG A 411 -0.46 34.57 -11.56
C ARG A 411 -0.57 33.09 -11.27
N PRO A 412 -0.81 32.26 -12.31
CA PRO A 412 -0.61 30.83 -12.19
C PRO A 412 0.84 30.56 -11.81
N TYR A 413 1.07 29.52 -11.01
CA TYR A 413 2.42 29.18 -10.56
C TYR A 413 3.35 28.72 -11.69
N ILE A 414 2.84 28.09 -12.74
CA ILE A 414 3.61 27.76 -13.95
C ILE A 414 2.79 28.14 -15.18
N VAL A 415 3.46 28.75 -16.16
CA VAL A 415 2.89 29.00 -17.48
C VAL A 415 3.84 28.43 -18.53
N VAL A 416 3.30 27.59 -19.41
CA VAL A 416 3.99 27.01 -20.57
C VAL A 416 3.28 27.49 -21.82
N TRP A 417 3.97 28.11 -22.77
CA TRP A 417 3.33 28.68 -23.96
C TRP A 417 4.18 28.57 -25.20
N SER A 418 3.54 28.57 -26.37
CA SER A 418 4.19 28.66 -27.68
C SER A 418 3.60 29.85 -28.42
N GLN A 419 4.47 30.80 -28.78
CA GLN A 419 4.06 32.00 -29.52
C GLN A 419 3.71 31.65 -30.96
N SER A 420 4.55 30.84 -31.61
CA SER A 420 4.38 30.41 -33.00
C SER A 420 3.06 29.65 -33.22
N SER A 421 2.67 28.82 -32.26
CA SER A 421 1.48 27.97 -32.36
C SER A 421 0.25 28.55 -31.63
N LYS A 422 0.36 29.73 -31.02
CA LYS A 422 -0.65 30.38 -30.15
C LYS A 422 -1.26 29.41 -29.13
N MET A 423 -0.41 28.76 -28.34
CA MET A 423 -0.83 27.77 -27.33
C MET A 423 -0.37 28.19 -25.94
N ILE A 424 -1.22 28.02 -24.93
CA ILE A 424 -0.89 28.35 -23.54
C ILE A 424 -1.45 27.33 -22.56
N VAL A 425 -0.63 26.95 -21.59
CA VAL A 425 -0.96 26.04 -20.50
C VAL A 425 -0.65 26.75 -19.19
N ALA A 426 -1.69 26.98 -18.39
CA ALA A 426 -1.56 27.52 -17.04
C ALA A 426 -1.71 26.38 -16.02
N ILE A 427 -0.78 26.30 -15.07
CA ILE A 427 -0.78 25.28 -14.02
C ILE A 427 -0.77 25.98 -12.66
N GLU A 428 -1.76 25.66 -11.83
CA GLU A 428 -1.92 26.22 -10.49
C GLU A 428 -1.75 25.10 -9.46
N LEU A 429 -0.57 25.05 -8.83
CA LEU A 429 -0.27 24.10 -7.75
C LEU A 429 -0.88 24.55 -6.42
N THR A 430 -1.55 23.63 -5.72
CA THR A 430 -1.96 23.80 -4.32
C THR A 430 -1.50 22.62 -3.48
N VAL A 431 -1.08 22.87 -2.23
CA VAL A 431 -0.65 21.82 -1.28
C VAL A 431 -1.55 21.81 -0.04
N PRO A 432 -2.79 21.30 -0.14
CA PRO A 432 -3.79 21.37 0.94
C PRO A 432 -3.68 20.19 1.92
N TRP A 433 -4.51 20.23 2.96
CA TRP A 433 -4.92 19.02 3.68
C TRP A 433 -5.71 18.10 2.74
N GLU A 434 -5.48 16.80 2.81
CA GLU A 434 -5.97 15.80 1.84
C GLU A 434 -7.49 15.82 1.65
N GLU A 435 -8.23 16.07 2.73
CA GLU A 435 -9.70 16.14 2.69
C GLU A 435 -10.21 17.36 1.91
N ARG A 436 -9.37 18.39 1.74
CA ARG A 436 -9.69 19.64 1.03
C ARG A 436 -9.16 19.66 -0.41
N CYS A 437 -8.64 18.56 -0.93
CA CYS A 437 -8.11 18.51 -2.31
C CYS A 437 -9.19 18.84 -3.35
N GLU A 438 -10.39 18.26 -3.23
CA GLU A 438 -11.48 18.49 -4.21
C GLU A 438 -11.99 19.94 -4.16
N GLU A 439 -12.21 20.48 -2.96
CA GLU A 439 -12.61 21.87 -2.75
C GLU A 439 -11.56 22.85 -3.31
N ALA A 440 -10.27 22.57 -3.06
CA ALA A 440 -9.18 23.38 -3.58
C ALA A 440 -9.15 23.36 -5.12
N TYR A 441 -9.38 22.20 -5.74
CA TYR A 441 -9.46 22.06 -7.18
C TYR A 441 -10.55 22.93 -7.79
N GLN A 442 -11.78 22.83 -7.26
CA GLN A 442 -12.94 23.59 -7.77
C GLN A 442 -12.72 25.10 -7.65
N ARG A 443 -12.32 25.58 -6.47
CA ARG A 443 -12.06 27.00 -6.22
C ARG A 443 -10.99 27.58 -7.15
N LYS A 444 -9.92 26.82 -7.43
CA LYS A 444 -8.84 27.25 -8.33
C LYS A 444 -9.26 27.20 -9.79
N LYS A 445 -10.06 26.20 -10.19
CA LYS A 445 -10.61 26.12 -11.53
C LYS A 445 -11.47 27.36 -11.82
N GLU A 446 -12.41 27.70 -10.94
CA GLU A 446 -13.29 28.85 -11.08
C GLU A 446 -12.49 30.16 -11.22
N LYS A 447 -11.52 30.38 -10.31
CA LYS A 447 -10.67 31.59 -10.30
C LYS A 447 -10.01 31.91 -11.65
N TYR A 448 -9.53 30.90 -12.38
CA TYR A 448 -8.79 31.11 -13.63
C TYR A 448 -9.63 30.84 -14.89
N THR A 449 -10.91 30.48 -14.75
CA THR A 449 -11.75 30.12 -15.90
C THR A 449 -11.92 31.31 -16.85
N GLU A 450 -12.21 32.49 -16.32
CA GLU A 450 -12.38 33.72 -17.11
C GLU A 450 -11.10 34.07 -17.89
N LEU A 451 -9.93 34.04 -17.24
CA LEU A 451 -8.64 34.28 -17.89
C LEU A 451 -8.41 33.35 -19.08
N MET A 452 -8.75 32.06 -18.94
CA MET A 452 -8.59 31.11 -20.04
C MET A 452 -9.58 31.38 -21.17
N THR A 453 -10.78 31.88 -20.88
CA THR A 453 -11.75 32.30 -21.89
C THR A 453 -11.23 33.49 -22.67
N THR A 454 -10.71 34.53 -22.00
CA THR A 454 -10.09 35.69 -22.66
C THR A 454 -8.91 35.29 -23.54
N CYS A 455 -8.07 34.33 -23.12
CA CYS A 455 -7.02 33.79 -23.99
C CYS A 455 -7.59 33.17 -25.27
N ARG A 456 -8.69 32.39 -25.16
CA ARG A 456 -9.34 31.74 -26.32
C ARG A 456 -9.97 32.75 -27.27
N GLU A 457 -10.62 33.78 -26.73
CA GLU A 457 -11.19 34.88 -27.52
C GLU A 457 -10.11 35.61 -28.34
N LYS A 458 -8.90 35.74 -27.79
CA LYS A 458 -7.74 36.28 -28.53
C LYS A 458 -7.05 35.27 -29.46
N GLY A 459 -7.71 34.15 -29.75
CA GLY A 459 -7.24 33.12 -30.69
C GLY A 459 -6.19 32.16 -30.13
N TRP A 460 -5.98 32.10 -28.81
CA TRP A 460 -5.06 31.14 -28.20
C TRP A 460 -5.75 29.84 -27.81
N LYS A 461 -5.08 28.71 -28.03
CA LYS A 461 -5.50 27.43 -27.44
C LYS A 461 -5.04 27.39 -25.98
N ALA A 462 -5.99 27.52 -25.05
CA ALA A 462 -5.70 27.65 -23.61
C ALA A 462 -6.15 26.43 -22.79
N TRP A 463 -5.23 25.90 -21.98
CA TRP A 463 -5.49 24.83 -21.00
C TRP A 463 -5.18 25.30 -19.58
N LEU A 464 -6.04 24.93 -18.63
CA LEU A 464 -5.85 25.18 -17.21
C LEU A 464 -5.78 23.86 -16.45
N PHE A 465 -4.75 23.72 -15.63
CA PHE A 465 -4.57 22.60 -14.73
C PHE A 465 -4.40 23.09 -13.28
N PRO A 466 -5.49 23.17 -12.51
CA PRO A 466 -5.40 23.16 -11.05
C PRO A 466 -4.89 21.79 -10.63
N VAL A 467 -3.79 21.76 -9.88
CA VAL A 467 -3.13 20.51 -9.45
C VAL A 467 -2.92 20.51 -7.95
N GLU A 468 -3.31 19.43 -7.30
CA GLU A 468 -3.32 19.31 -5.85
C GLU A 468 -2.38 18.19 -5.41
N VAL A 469 -1.53 18.51 -4.44
CA VAL A 469 -0.70 17.52 -3.76
C VAL A 469 -0.98 17.61 -2.27
N GLY A 470 -1.59 16.59 -1.69
CA GLY A 470 -1.85 16.56 -0.24
C GLY A 470 -0.55 16.75 0.55
N CYS A 471 -0.61 17.52 1.64
CA CYS A 471 0.55 17.86 2.45
C CYS A 471 1.27 16.64 3.07
N ARG A 472 0.59 15.50 3.25
CA ARG A 472 1.14 14.21 3.69
C ARG A 472 1.70 13.38 2.53
N GLY A 473 1.74 13.94 1.32
CA GLY A 473 2.36 13.35 0.14
C GLY A 473 1.46 12.46 -0.68
N PHE A 474 0.20 12.87 -0.84
CA PHE A 474 -0.80 12.19 -1.68
C PHE A 474 -1.20 13.08 -2.86
N PRO A 475 -0.55 12.95 -4.03
CA PRO A 475 -0.93 13.68 -5.23
C PRO A 475 -2.32 13.27 -5.73
N ALA A 476 -3.18 14.25 -6.01
CA ALA A 476 -4.52 14.01 -6.52
C ALA A 476 -4.52 13.57 -7.99
N GLN A 477 -5.68 13.10 -8.46
CA GLN A 477 -5.85 12.65 -9.85
C GLN A 477 -5.61 13.78 -10.87
N SER A 478 -5.77 15.05 -10.47
CA SER A 478 -5.45 16.23 -11.26
C SER A 478 -3.99 16.24 -11.73
N VAL A 479 -3.04 15.87 -10.87
CA VAL A 479 -1.61 15.74 -11.20
C VAL A 479 -1.40 14.68 -12.30
N TRP A 480 -2.05 13.52 -12.17
CA TRP A 480 -1.96 12.44 -13.16
C TRP A 480 -2.49 12.86 -14.54
N ARG A 481 -3.62 13.57 -14.56
CA ARG A 481 -4.25 14.10 -15.78
C ARG A 481 -3.37 15.15 -16.45
N MET A 482 -2.83 16.09 -15.67
CA MET A 482 -1.93 17.14 -16.17
C MET A 482 -0.66 16.53 -16.77
N LEU A 483 0.03 15.64 -16.05
CA LEU A 483 1.25 15.00 -16.55
C LEU A 483 1.00 14.23 -17.85
N GLN A 484 -0.11 13.48 -17.92
CA GLN A 484 -0.51 12.79 -19.14
C GLN A 484 -0.79 13.76 -20.29
N ALA A 485 -1.49 14.87 -20.05
CA ALA A 485 -1.76 15.89 -21.07
C ALA A 485 -0.48 16.55 -21.60
N MET A 486 0.55 16.67 -20.76
CA MET A 486 1.88 17.17 -21.13
C MET A 486 2.77 16.14 -21.84
N GLY A 487 2.33 14.87 -21.95
CA GLY A 487 3.07 13.79 -22.62
C GLY A 487 3.88 12.89 -21.68
N ILE A 488 3.80 13.13 -20.38
CA ILE A 488 4.48 12.31 -19.36
C ILE A 488 3.58 11.11 -19.04
N VAL A 489 3.92 9.95 -19.60
CA VAL A 489 3.13 8.71 -19.49
C VAL A 489 3.93 7.54 -18.91
N GLY A 490 3.24 6.42 -18.65
CA GLY A 490 3.88 5.17 -18.22
C GLY A 490 4.69 5.29 -16.92
N LYS A 491 5.92 4.74 -16.93
CA LYS A 491 6.84 4.75 -15.78
C LYS A 491 7.27 6.16 -15.40
N ALA A 492 7.52 7.04 -16.37
CA ALA A 492 7.91 8.43 -16.11
C ALA A 492 6.83 9.17 -15.32
N ARG A 493 5.55 8.98 -15.66
CA ARG A 493 4.42 9.54 -14.90
C ARG A 493 4.39 9.06 -13.46
N LYS A 494 4.52 7.75 -13.24
CA LYS A 494 4.55 7.18 -11.88
C LYS A 494 5.70 7.76 -11.04
N THR A 495 6.89 7.90 -11.65
CA THR A 495 8.06 8.51 -11.00
C THR A 495 7.82 9.98 -10.66
N ALA A 496 7.29 10.77 -11.59
CA ALA A 496 6.99 12.19 -11.39
C ALA A 496 5.97 12.40 -10.27
N VAL A 497 4.86 11.65 -10.29
CA VAL A 497 3.86 11.69 -9.21
C VAL A 497 4.49 11.34 -7.86
N ARG A 498 5.29 10.28 -7.80
CA ARG A 498 5.99 9.87 -6.57
C ARG A 498 6.90 10.99 -6.06
N GLN A 499 7.71 11.61 -6.92
CA GLN A 499 8.61 12.70 -6.53
C GLN A 499 7.85 13.90 -5.97
N LEU A 500 6.73 14.29 -6.57
CA LEU A 500 5.89 15.38 -6.07
C LEU A 500 5.30 15.05 -4.69
N GLY A 501 4.80 13.83 -4.50
CA GLY A 501 4.32 13.36 -3.20
C GLY A 501 5.42 13.32 -2.13
N GLU A 502 6.61 12.84 -2.48
CA GLU A 502 7.78 12.82 -1.60
C GLU A 502 8.25 14.22 -1.23
N ALA A 503 8.25 15.17 -2.16
CA ALA A 503 8.61 16.57 -1.89
C ALA A 503 7.65 17.21 -0.89
N ALA A 504 6.34 16.99 -1.06
CA ALA A 504 5.32 17.52 -0.15
C ALA A 504 5.44 16.89 1.26
N GLU A 505 5.58 15.57 1.33
CA GLU A 505 5.69 14.84 2.59
C GLU A 505 6.99 15.17 3.35
N ARG A 506 8.14 15.21 2.67
CA ARG A 506 9.43 15.59 3.30
C ARG A 506 9.39 17.02 3.84
N SER A 507 8.84 17.94 3.06
CA SER A 507 8.69 19.34 3.48
C SER A 507 7.75 19.45 4.67
N SER A 508 6.63 18.71 4.69
CA SER A 508 5.74 18.67 5.85
C SER A 508 6.37 18.01 7.07
N CYS A 509 7.22 17.00 6.89
CA CYS A 509 8.00 16.38 7.96
C CYS A 509 8.94 17.40 8.61
N TRP A 510 9.58 18.24 7.79
CA TRP A 510 10.43 19.34 8.26
C TRP A 510 9.64 20.40 9.03
N LEU A 511 8.50 20.84 8.46
CA LEU A 511 7.59 21.78 9.13
C LEU A 511 7.09 21.23 10.47
N TRP A 512 6.80 19.93 10.53
CA TRP A 512 6.39 19.26 11.75
C TRP A 512 7.49 19.23 12.80
N HIS A 513 8.73 18.98 12.39
CA HIS A 513 9.88 18.97 13.29
C HIS A 513 10.07 20.34 13.96
N ARG A 514 9.95 21.43 13.17
CA ARG A 514 10.10 22.82 13.61
C ARG A 514 8.80 23.51 14.03
N ARG A 515 7.73 22.75 14.31
CA ARG A 515 6.38 23.28 14.55
C ARG A 515 6.28 24.22 15.76
N ASP A 516 7.19 24.06 16.72
CA ASP A 516 7.21 24.82 17.97
C ASP A 516 8.15 26.04 17.90
N ASP A 517 9.01 26.14 16.88
CA ASP A 517 9.93 27.28 16.71
C ASP A 517 9.12 28.56 16.50
N LEU A 518 9.38 29.63 17.24
CA LEU A 518 8.64 30.89 17.05
C LEU A 518 9.06 31.64 15.78
N SER A 519 10.30 31.45 15.31
CA SER A 519 10.83 32.10 14.10
C SER A 519 10.99 31.11 12.94
N TRP A 520 10.66 31.55 11.72
CA TRP A 520 10.89 30.78 10.50
C TRP A 520 12.01 31.40 9.65
N LYS A 521 13.17 30.77 9.64
CA LYS A 521 14.30 31.09 8.74
C LYS A 521 14.81 29.77 8.15
N PRO A 522 14.35 29.37 6.96
CA PRO A 522 14.91 28.21 6.27
C PRO A 522 16.31 28.58 5.76
N SER A 523 17.33 27.76 6.04
CA SER A 523 18.65 27.93 5.43
C SER A 523 18.60 27.59 3.94
N ALA A 524 19.52 28.15 3.13
CA ALA A 524 19.51 27.98 1.68
C ALA A 524 19.73 26.52 1.23
N ASP A 525 20.32 25.70 2.11
CA ASP A 525 20.71 24.31 1.86
C ASP A 525 19.69 23.28 2.40
N GLU A 526 18.60 23.71 3.05
CA GLU A 526 17.51 22.87 3.62
C GLU A 526 16.26 22.80 2.73
#